data_AF-A0A814Y9C2-F1
#
_entry.id   AF-A0A814Y9C2-F1
#
_cell.length_a   1.000
_cell.length_b   1.000
_cell.length_c   1.000
_cell.angle_alpha   90.00
_cell.angle_beta   90.00
_cell.angle_gamma   90.00
#
_symmetry.space_group_name_H-M   'P 1'
#
loop_
_entity.id
_entity.type
_entity.pdbx_description
1 polymer ?
#
loop_
_entity_poly.entity_id
_entity_poly.type
_entity_poly.pdbx_seq_one_letter_code
_entity_poly.pdbx_strand_id
1 'polypeptide(L)'
;MRSIVLLVLLFCIIGNINGSHFLGGTISWRPVNASATGTSVDITITQTYSWTYSLITCTTAMITSIQLIPVGFYSYLTTQQLVCISNCGASSTGYVAPSVRPYCMDISAPVGTTVGQRSDIVTLQEDDDFSAAFQQNAWRPLATAMIADWSISVRITVNRRSDNNLYNSAPVATMMSPILIPVNQTTVIYVPVVDDDGDVTRCRWSTASNGVNECGGVCPPGSLPSNTTIDPNCTILITGQTVGNWYAVTLMVEDFINSTSTTPLSSVPVQFLVQVVEQSSCSNPPTIIGIPPKESCIVAITGQTFSSQLIAINNCGSNVTIIDITIFAFLGMTRGNVIQLNITTYYANLSWTPTGSQIGYQLLCAMAFDSQNAQSSQYCFKFYVTQTSLCACPGEACITIDSITSPTSTENCLFICLSIIMIKSDPIYLC
;
A
#
# COMPACT_ATOMS: atom_id res chain seq x y z
N MET A 1 51.47 3.21 -20.76
CA MET A 1 50.21 3.53 -21.48
C MET A 1 49.21 2.38 -21.53
N ARG A 2 49.60 1.12 -21.85
CA ARG A 2 48.65 -0.02 -21.89
C ARG A 2 47.97 -0.34 -20.53
N SER A 3 48.65 -0.20 -19.40
CA SER A 3 48.05 -0.49 -18.08
C SER A 3 47.10 0.59 -17.57
N ILE A 4 47.23 1.84 -18.03
CA ILE A 4 46.31 2.94 -17.65
C ILE A 4 44.99 2.80 -18.41
N VAL A 5 45.04 2.37 -19.68
CA VAL A 5 43.85 2.09 -20.49
C VAL A 5 43.04 0.93 -19.91
N LEU A 6 43.71 -0.11 -19.37
CA LEU A 6 43.03 -1.24 -18.71
C LEU A 6 42.35 -0.83 -17.39
N LEU A 7 42.96 0.08 -16.63
CA LEU A 7 42.40 0.58 -15.37
C LEU A 7 41.20 1.52 -15.59
N VAL A 8 41.25 2.36 -16.64
CA VAL A 8 40.13 3.23 -17.04
C VAL A 8 38.97 2.42 -17.63
N LEU A 9 39.25 1.35 -18.39
CA LEU A 9 38.22 0.40 -18.84
C LEU A 9 37.61 -0.37 -17.66
N LEU A 10 38.40 -0.77 -16.65
CA LEU A 10 37.88 -1.42 -15.45
C LEU A 10 36.99 -0.46 -14.63
N PHE A 11 37.37 0.81 -14.49
CA PHE A 11 36.52 1.83 -13.83
C PHE A 11 35.27 2.20 -14.64
N CYS A 12 35.30 2.14 -15.98
CA CYS A 12 34.09 2.30 -16.81
C CYS A 12 33.17 1.08 -16.79
N ILE A 13 33.65 -0.11 -16.40
CA ILE A 13 32.84 -1.32 -16.22
C ILE A 13 32.26 -1.41 -14.80
N ILE A 14 32.76 -0.62 -13.83
CA ILE A 14 32.05 -0.31 -12.59
C ILE A 14 31.00 0.77 -12.90
N GLY A 15 30.10 0.49 -13.85
CA GLY A 15 28.81 1.14 -13.82
C GLY A 15 28.22 0.84 -12.45
N ASN A 16 27.66 1.86 -11.79
CA ASN A 16 26.93 1.65 -10.53
C ASN A 16 26.08 0.40 -10.70
N ILE A 17 26.36 -0.64 -9.91
CA ILE A 17 25.47 -1.80 -9.80
C ILE A 17 24.27 -1.25 -9.03
N ASN A 18 23.44 -0.46 -9.70
CA ASN A 18 22.17 -0.02 -9.17
C ASN A 18 21.35 -1.29 -9.07
N GLY A 19 21.30 -1.85 -7.86
CA GLY A 19 20.59 -3.08 -7.60
C GLY A 19 19.19 -2.95 -8.14
N SER A 20 18.70 -3.98 -8.80
CA SER A 20 17.33 -4.07 -9.26
C SER A 20 16.48 -4.50 -8.05
N HIS A 21 15.85 -3.55 -7.35
CA HIS A 21 15.39 -3.79 -5.98
C HIS A 21 14.06 -3.13 -5.60
N PHE A 22 13.53 -2.24 -6.44
CA PHE A 22 12.24 -1.62 -6.17
C PHE A 22 11.08 -2.56 -6.50
N LEU A 23 10.09 -2.63 -5.62
CA LEU A 23 8.90 -3.48 -5.75
C LEU A 23 7.60 -2.68 -5.85
N GLY A 24 7.66 -1.36 -5.74
CA GLY A 24 6.49 -0.49 -5.87
C GLY A 24 6.21 0.35 -4.63
N GLY A 25 5.09 1.05 -4.65
CA GLY A 25 4.70 1.96 -3.59
C GLY A 25 3.50 2.82 -3.95
N THR A 26 3.14 3.69 -3.01
CA THR A 26 2.03 4.64 -3.10
C THR A 26 2.38 5.91 -2.34
N ILE A 27 1.80 7.03 -2.75
CA ILE A 27 1.87 8.30 -2.03
C ILE A 27 0.47 8.90 -1.99
N SER A 28 -0.01 9.24 -0.80
CA SER A 28 -1.28 9.95 -0.64
C SER A 28 -1.07 11.17 0.27
N TRP A 29 -2.02 12.08 0.28
CA TRP A 29 -1.96 13.29 1.09
C TRP A 29 -3.35 13.71 1.56
N ARG A 30 -3.41 14.41 2.68
CA ARG A 30 -4.67 15.00 3.20
C ARG A 30 -4.39 16.24 4.04
N PRO A 31 -5.34 17.17 4.17
CA PRO A 31 -5.22 18.29 5.09
C PRO A 31 -5.17 17.78 6.54
N VAL A 32 -4.34 18.41 7.38
CA VAL A 32 -4.36 18.20 8.83
C VAL A 32 -5.69 18.69 9.42
N ASN A 33 -6.23 19.77 8.85
CA ASN A 33 -7.57 20.27 9.15
C ASN A 33 -8.25 20.73 7.85
N ALA A 34 -9.23 19.96 7.37
CA ALA A 34 -9.98 20.27 6.15
C ALA A 34 -10.75 21.60 6.22
N SER A 35 -11.07 22.08 7.44
CA SER A 35 -11.78 23.34 7.69
C SER A 35 -10.86 24.53 8.01
N ALA A 36 -9.54 24.37 7.84
CA ALA A 36 -8.58 25.42 8.14
C ALA A 36 -8.96 26.75 7.43
N THR A 37 -8.74 27.86 8.13
CA THR A 37 -8.98 29.21 7.63
C THR A 37 -7.65 29.96 7.57
N GLY A 38 -7.45 30.77 6.53
CA GLY A 38 -6.19 31.45 6.25
C GLY A 38 -5.54 30.97 4.96
N THR A 39 -4.41 31.59 4.60
CA THR A 39 -3.72 31.35 3.32
C THR A 39 -2.74 30.20 3.37
N SER A 40 -2.52 29.59 4.53
CA SER A 40 -1.56 28.51 4.72
C SER A 40 -2.26 27.27 5.28
N VAL A 41 -1.94 26.12 4.70
CA VAL A 41 -2.61 24.85 4.98
C VAL A 41 -1.56 23.79 5.23
N ASP A 42 -1.65 23.16 6.39
CA ASP A 42 -0.83 21.99 6.69
C ASP A 42 -1.48 20.74 6.09
N ILE A 43 -0.70 19.99 5.32
CA ILE A 43 -1.08 18.68 4.81
C ILE A 43 -0.17 17.60 5.37
N THR A 44 -0.70 16.41 5.57
CA THR A 44 0.09 15.20 5.84
C THR A 44 0.31 14.46 4.53
N ILE A 45 1.56 14.24 4.14
CA ILE A 45 1.93 13.39 3.00
C ILE A 45 2.37 12.04 3.56
N THR A 46 1.72 10.96 3.11
CA THR A 46 2.06 9.58 3.48
C THR A 46 2.67 8.86 2.30
N GLN A 47 3.89 8.36 2.48
CA GLN A 47 4.67 7.65 1.47
C GLN A 47 4.86 6.19 1.92
N THR A 48 4.52 5.22 1.09
CA THR A 48 4.79 3.80 1.36
C THR A 48 5.51 3.16 0.19
N TYR A 49 6.59 2.44 0.47
CA TYR A 49 7.48 1.87 -0.54
C TYR A 49 7.87 0.44 -0.18
N SER A 50 8.07 -0.39 -1.20
CA SER A 50 8.47 -1.78 -1.06
C SER A 50 9.75 -2.06 -1.83
N TRP A 51 10.62 -2.87 -1.22
CA TRP A 51 11.90 -3.29 -1.79
C TRP A 51 12.15 -4.77 -1.59
N THR A 52 13.09 -5.32 -2.37
CA THR A 52 13.55 -6.69 -2.23
C THR A 52 14.23 -6.90 -0.87
N TYR A 53 13.71 -7.86 -0.09
CA TYR A 53 14.17 -8.19 1.25
C TYR A 53 15.67 -8.48 1.35
N SER A 54 16.24 -9.19 0.37
CA SER A 54 17.66 -9.58 0.38
C SER A 54 18.62 -8.41 0.22
N LEU A 55 18.11 -7.23 -0.15
CA LEU A 55 18.88 -6.03 -0.43
C LEU A 55 18.63 -4.95 0.63
N ILE A 56 17.38 -4.81 1.05
CA ILE A 56 16.95 -3.91 2.12
C ILE A 56 16.15 -4.74 3.12
N THR A 57 16.73 -4.95 4.31
CA THR A 57 16.20 -5.90 5.30
C THR A 57 15.73 -5.17 6.56
N CYS A 58 14.42 -5.04 6.73
CA CYS A 58 13.85 -4.72 8.05
C CYS A 58 13.90 -5.93 8.98
N THR A 59 13.75 -5.71 10.29
CA THR A 59 13.56 -6.80 11.25
C THR A 59 12.35 -6.52 12.12
N THR A 60 11.81 -7.55 12.77
CA THR A 60 10.71 -7.39 13.75
C THR A 60 11.07 -6.39 14.86
N ALA A 61 12.34 -6.37 15.29
CA ALA A 61 12.82 -5.40 16.27
C ALA A 61 12.79 -3.96 15.73
N MET A 62 13.14 -3.76 14.46
CA MET A 62 13.08 -2.45 13.81
C MET A 62 11.64 -1.96 13.63
N ILE A 63 10.71 -2.86 13.28
CA ILE A 63 9.28 -2.54 13.14
C ILE A 63 8.70 -2.12 14.50
N THR A 64 8.93 -2.92 15.53
CA THR A 64 8.42 -2.66 16.89
C THR A 64 9.01 -1.41 17.55
N SER A 65 10.25 -1.03 17.19
CA SER A 65 10.89 0.20 17.68
C SER A 65 10.83 1.38 16.71
N ILE A 66 10.03 1.27 15.63
CA ILE A 66 9.80 2.34 14.63
C ILE A 66 11.15 2.88 14.11
N GLN A 67 12.02 1.98 13.67
CA GLN A 67 13.30 2.36 13.09
C GLN A 67 13.18 2.64 11.60
N LEU A 68 13.97 3.61 11.12
CA LEU A 68 14.14 3.85 9.69
C LEU A 68 14.67 2.59 9.00
N ILE A 69 14.23 2.38 7.76
CA ILE A 69 14.80 1.35 6.89
C ILE A 69 16.34 1.47 6.90
N PRO A 70 17.06 0.35 7.05
CA PRO A 70 18.51 0.37 7.04
C PRO A 70 18.99 0.65 5.63
N VAL A 71 19.89 1.62 5.49
CA VAL A 71 20.29 2.14 4.17
C VAL A 71 21.52 1.45 3.60
N GLY A 72 22.26 0.63 4.35
CA GLY A 72 23.36 -0.22 3.85
C GLY A 72 24.10 0.33 2.62
N PHE A 73 24.07 -0.43 1.51
CA PHE A 73 24.61 -0.03 0.20
C PHE A 73 23.73 1.01 -0.56
N TYR A 74 22.51 1.24 -0.11
CA TYR A 74 21.51 2.18 -0.65
C TYR A 74 21.52 3.52 0.11
N SER A 75 22.73 4.03 0.41
CA SER A 75 22.91 5.27 1.19
C SER A 75 22.24 6.49 0.56
N TYR A 76 21.98 6.47 -0.76
CA TYR A 76 21.27 7.53 -1.46
C TYR A 76 19.90 7.85 -0.83
N LEU A 77 19.21 6.86 -0.25
CA LEU A 77 17.91 7.07 0.42
C LEU A 77 18.01 8.11 1.55
N THR A 78 19.19 8.31 2.14
CA THR A 78 19.39 9.30 3.22
C THR A 78 19.30 10.75 2.75
N THR A 79 19.54 11.02 1.47
CA THR A 79 19.55 12.37 0.90
C THR A 79 18.39 12.61 -0.07
N GLN A 80 17.69 11.55 -0.49
CA GLN A 80 16.56 11.68 -1.41
C GLN A 80 15.33 12.29 -0.72
N GLN A 81 14.62 13.10 -1.50
CA GLN A 81 13.43 13.84 -1.09
C GLN A 81 12.31 13.64 -2.11
N LEU A 82 11.07 13.85 -1.67
CA LEU A 82 9.90 13.89 -2.52
C LEU A 82 9.90 15.23 -3.25
N VAL A 83 10.52 15.28 -4.42
CA VAL A 83 10.79 16.55 -5.11
C VAL A 83 9.59 16.98 -5.94
N CYS A 84 9.32 18.27 -6.00
CA CYS A 84 8.37 18.80 -6.96
C CYS A 84 8.91 18.63 -8.39
N ILE A 85 8.09 18.13 -9.30
CA ILE A 85 8.46 17.83 -10.69
C ILE A 85 7.63 18.59 -11.74
N SER A 86 6.50 19.17 -11.35
CA SER A 86 5.65 19.97 -12.25
C SER A 86 4.88 21.02 -11.47
N ASN A 87 4.67 22.18 -12.10
CA ASN A 87 4.03 23.38 -11.51
C ASN A 87 4.68 23.87 -10.21
N CYS A 88 6.00 23.69 -10.08
CA CYS A 88 6.82 24.10 -8.93
C CYS A 88 7.06 25.62 -8.83
N GLY A 89 6.19 26.43 -9.45
CA GLY A 89 6.30 27.90 -9.56
C GLY A 89 5.58 28.64 -8.43
N ALA A 90 5.20 29.91 -8.66
CA ALA A 90 4.66 30.84 -7.66
C ALA A 90 3.56 30.28 -6.72
N SER A 91 2.80 29.27 -7.16
CA SER A 91 1.79 28.47 -6.43
C SER A 91 2.35 27.19 -5.76
N SER A 92 3.60 27.21 -5.34
CA SER A 92 4.25 26.17 -4.51
C SER A 92 5.39 26.78 -3.69
N THR A 93 5.38 28.11 -3.55
CA THR A 93 6.42 28.90 -2.89
C THR A 93 6.46 28.54 -1.40
N GLY A 94 7.32 27.59 -1.06
CA GLY A 94 7.47 27.10 0.32
C GLY A 94 7.39 25.59 0.46
N TYR A 95 7.12 24.82 -0.60
CA TYR A 95 7.17 23.35 -0.50
C TYR A 95 8.57 22.87 -0.09
N VAL A 96 8.69 22.45 1.17
CA VAL A 96 9.89 21.80 1.68
C VAL A 96 9.74 20.31 1.47
N ALA A 97 10.45 19.80 0.46
CA ALA A 97 10.42 18.40 0.07
C ALA A 97 10.76 17.48 1.27
N PRO A 98 9.81 16.64 1.75
CA PRO A 98 10.09 15.69 2.82
C PRO A 98 11.05 14.61 2.31
N SER A 99 11.75 13.97 3.23
CA SER A 99 12.61 12.84 2.86
C SER A 99 11.76 11.66 2.35
N VAL A 100 12.34 10.76 1.56
CA VAL A 100 11.65 9.55 1.07
C VAL A 100 12.00 8.30 1.87
N ARG A 101 12.99 8.36 2.79
CA ARG A 101 13.44 7.21 3.57
C ARG A 101 12.38 6.81 4.60
N PRO A 102 11.71 5.66 4.48
CA PRO A 102 10.62 5.35 5.37
C PRO A 102 11.07 4.61 6.63
N TYR A 103 10.16 4.47 7.59
CA TYR A 103 10.29 3.58 8.73
C TYR A 103 9.89 2.15 8.34
N CYS A 104 10.56 1.15 8.92
CA CYS A 104 10.21 -0.25 8.75
C CYS A 104 8.77 -0.50 9.18
N MET A 105 7.96 -1.06 8.29
CA MET A 105 6.57 -1.41 8.55
C MET A 105 6.36 -2.92 8.53
N ASP A 106 6.81 -3.61 7.49
CA ASP A 106 6.64 -5.06 7.38
C ASP A 106 7.79 -5.73 6.63
N ILE A 107 7.89 -7.06 6.81
CA ILE A 107 8.90 -7.92 6.21
C ILE A 107 8.29 -9.28 5.88
N SER A 108 8.64 -9.81 4.70
CA SER A 108 8.44 -11.21 4.36
C SER A 108 9.68 -11.78 3.69
N ALA A 109 10.41 -12.63 4.40
CA ALA A 109 11.50 -13.38 3.78
C ALA A 109 11.02 -14.41 2.74
N PRO A 110 9.90 -15.16 2.97
CA PRO A 110 9.36 -16.08 1.97
C PRO A 110 8.94 -15.39 0.66
N VAL A 111 8.29 -14.23 0.75
CA VAL A 111 7.85 -13.47 -0.42
C VAL A 111 8.99 -12.59 -0.97
N GLY A 112 10.02 -12.33 -0.16
CA GLY A 112 11.19 -11.56 -0.56
C GLY A 112 10.96 -10.05 -0.51
N THR A 113 10.12 -9.55 0.41
CA THR A 113 9.69 -8.16 0.49
C THR A 113 10.07 -7.49 1.80
N THR A 114 10.35 -6.20 1.72
CA THR A 114 10.43 -5.28 2.86
C THR A 114 9.65 -4.04 2.53
N VAL A 115 8.75 -3.65 3.44
CA VAL A 115 7.84 -2.52 3.27
C VAL A 115 8.18 -1.47 4.32
N GLY A 116 8.21 -0.21 3.91
CA GLY A 116 8.31 0.90 4.83
C GLY A 116 7.34 2.02 4.50
N GLN A 117 6.91 2.72 5.54
CA GLN A 117 6.10 3.93 5.41
C GLN A 117 6.66 5.08 6.23
N ARG A 118 6.35 6.29 5.78
CA ARG A 118 6.53 7.51 6.54
C ARG A 118 5.38 8.47 6.26
N SER A 119 5.12 9.35 7.23
CA SER A 119 4.24 10.48 7.06
C SER A 119 4.94 11.73 7.55
N ASP A 120 4.83 12.80 6.80
CA ASP A 120 5.41 14.11 7.13
C ASP A 120 4.35 15.19 6.95
N ILE A 121 4.37 16.18 7.83
CA ILE A 121 3.54 17.37 7.68
C ILE A 121 4.31 18.39 6.84
N VAL A 122 3.68 18.90 5.80
CA VAL A 122 4.20 19.98 4.96
C VAL A 122 3.19 21.11 4.93
N THR A 123 3.68 22.33 5.07
CA THR A 123 2.89 23.55 5.00
C THR A 123 2.89 24.09 3.58
N LEU A 124 1.70 24.28 3.02
CA LEU A 124 1.45 24.78 1.67
C LEU A 124 0.65 26.09 1.71
N GLN A 125 0.52 26.76 0.57
CA GLN A 125 -0.38 27.89 0.41
C GLN A 125 -1.73 27.45 -0.17
N GLU A 126 -2.77 28.22 0.13
CA GLU A 126 -4.07 28.10 -0.54
C GLU A 126 -3.88 28.28 -2.06
N ASP A 127 -4.61 27.46 -2.82
CA ASP A 127 -4.56 27.37 -4.28
C ASP A 127 -3.28 26.74 -4.88
N ASP A 128 -2.41 26.14 -4.06
CA ASP A 128 -1.27 25.35 -4.56
C ASP A 128 -1.78 24.13 -5.37
N ASP A 129 -1.26 23.92 -6.59
CA ASP A 129 -1.54 22.77 -7.45
C ASP A 129 -0.26 22.34 -8.18
N PHE A 130 0.34 21.25 -7.73
CA PHE A 130 1.61 20.77 -8.25
C PHE A 130 1.72 19.26 -8.19
N SER A 131 2.73 18.71 -8.87
CA SER A 131 3.08 17.30 -8.77
C SER A 131 4.45 17.13 -8.13
N ALA A 132 4.54 16.19 -7.20
CA ALA A 132 5.78 15.79 -6.56
C ALA A 132 6.03 14.29 -6.76
N ALA A 133 7.29 13.89 -6.89
CA ALA A 133 7.62 12.51 -7.19
C ALA A 133 8.88 12.02 -6.49
N PHE A 134 8.88 10.73 -6.17
CA PHE A 134 10.10 9.99 -5.86
C PHE A 134 10.51 9.18 -7.09
N GLN A 135 11.64 9.55 -7.69
CA GLN A 135 12.15 8.99 -8.95
C GLN A 135 13.55 8.43 -8.76
N GLN A 136 13.77 7.18 -9.17
CA GLN A 136 15.06 6.49 -9.03
C GLN A 136 15.17 5.29 -10.00
N ASN A 137 16.32 4.60 -9.98
CA ASN A 137 16.54 3.33 -10.66
C ASN A 137 17.29 2.27 -9.79
N ALA A 138 17.20 0.95 -10.06
CA ALA A 138 16.33 0.27 -11.03
C ALA A 138 15.25 -0.62 -10.35
N TRP A 139 14.07 -0.71 -10.98
CA TRP A 139 13.10 -1.77 -10.66
C TRP A 139 13.84 -3.10 -10.60
N ARG A 140 13.31 -4.08 -9.87
CA ARG A 140 13.78 -5.45 -10.09
C ARG A 140 13.65 -5.84 -11.58
N PRO A 141 14.43 -6.81 -12.12
CA PRO A 141 14.41 -7.07 -13.55
C PRO A 141 13.00 -7.47 -14.01
N LEU A 142 12.52 -6.81 -15.07
CA LEU A 142 11.18 -6.99 -15.64
C LEU A 142 11.28 -7.71 -16.99
N ALA A 143 10.17 -8.32 -17.41
CA ALA A 143 10.06 -8.96 -18.71
C ALA A 143 10.20 -7.96 -19.87
N THR A 144 9.77 -6.72 -19.66
CA THR A 144 9.78 -5.65 -20.66
C THR A 144 11.07 -4.82 -20.63
N ALA A 145 11.82 -4.86 -19.54
CA ALA A 145 13.07 -4.13 -19.38
C ALA A 145 13.95 -4.73 -18.26
N MET A 146 15.23 -4.98 -18.57
CA MET A 146 16.19 -5.47 -17.56
C MET A 146 16.55 -4.40 -16.53
N ILE A 147 16.57 -3.13 -16.95
CA ILE A 147 16.83 -1.95 -16.10
C ILE A 147 15.76 -0.94 -16.48
N ALA A 148 14.92 -0.57 -15.51
CA ALA A 148 13.90 0.44 -15.71
C ALA A 148 13.82 1.37 -14.50
N ASP A 149 13.64 2.65 -14.78
CA ASP A 149 13.43 3.67 -13.77
C ASP A 149 11.96 3.64 -13.30
N TRP A 150 11.71 4.10 -12.08
CA TRP A 150 10.35 4.37 -11.58
C TRP A 150 10.16 5.86 -11.31
N SER A 151 8.90 6.26 -11.30
CA SER A 151 8.48 7.57 -10.82
C SER A 151 7.19 7.38 -10.06
N ILE A 152 7.22 7.51 -8.74
CA ILE A 152 6.00 7.53 -7.93
C ILE A 152 5.61 8.98 -7.75
N SER A 153 4.72 9.46 -8.62
CA SER A 153 4.30 10.86 -8.72
C SER A 153 2.90 11.05 -8.16
N VAL A 154 2.73 12.01 -7.25
CA VAL A 154 1.45 12.42 -6.68
C VAL A 154 1.11 13.84 -7.11
N ARG A 155 -0.16 14.12 -7.40
CA ARG A 155 -0.66 15.49 -7.58
C ARG A 155 -1.30 15.98 -6.28
N ILE A 156 -0.83 17.12 -5.82
CA ILE A 156 -1.25 17.78 -4.58
C ILE A 156 -1.99 19.06 -4.94
N THR A 157 -3.19 19.25 -4.39
CA THR A 157 -4.08 20.36 -4.71
C THR A 157 -4.70 20.95 -3.43
N VAL A 158 -4.36 22.18 -3.11
CA VAL A 158 -4.80 22.85 -1.87
C VAL A 158 -5.89 23.87 -2.21
N ASN A 159 -6.86 23.43 -3.01
CA ASN A 159 -8.02 24.22 -3.39
C ASN A 159 -9.20 23.87 -2.49
N ARG A 160 -10.05 24.87 -2.19
CA ARG A 160 -11.34 24.62 -1.56
C ARG A 160 -12.27 23.95 -2.56
N ARG A 161 -12.93 22.89 -2.11
CA ARG A 161 -13.92 22.17 -2.92
C ARG A 161 -15.13 23.06 -3.16
N SER A 162 -15.70 22.97 -4.36
CA SER A 162 -16.84 23.81 -4.77
C SER A 162 -18.17 23.41 -4.14
N ASP A 163 -18.27 22.19 -3.60
CA ASP A 163 -19.47 21.62 -3.01
C ASP A 163 -19.65 21.97 -1.51
N ASN A 164 -18.57 22.00 -0.74
CA ASN A 164 -18.62 22.15 0.72
C ASN A 164 -17.62 23.18 1.29
N ASN A 165 -16.78 23.79 0.45
CA ASN A 165 -15.77 24.79 0.83
C ASN A 165 -14.67 24.29 1.80
N LEU A 166 -14.50 22.97 1.92
CA LEU A 166 -13.44 22.31 2.66
C LEU A 166 -12.26 21.96 1.73
N TYR A 167 -11.08 21.72 2.30
CA TYR A 167 -9.96 21.14 1.55
C TYR A 167 -10.19 19.64 1.33
N ASN A 168 -9.76 19.15 0.16
CA ASN A 168 -9.90 17.76 -0.23
C ASN A 168 -8.87 16.85 0.46
N SER A 169 -9.29 15.66 0.85
CA SER A 169 -8.43 14.57 1.31
C SER A 169 -8.25 13.57 0.17
N ALA A 170 -7.03 13.42 -0.35
CA ALA A 170 -6.78 12.49 -1.46
C ALA A 170 -7.09 11.04 -1.06
N PRO A 171 -7.49 10.17 -2.00
CA PRO A 171 -7.82 8.80 -1.69
C PRO A 171 -6.58 8.05 -1.18
N VAL A 172 -6.83 7.10 -0.30
CA VAL A 172 -5.82 6.13 0.16
C VAL A 172 -6.01 4.87 -0.66
N ALA A 173 -5.03 4.58 -1.50
CA ALA A 173 -4.99 3.36 -2.30
C ALA A 173 -3.69 2.61 -2.04
N THR A 174 -3.78 1.30 -1.88
CA THR A 174 -2.63 0.46 -1.57
C THR A 174 -2.68 -0.89 -2.26
N MET A 175 -1.52 -1.47 -2.56
CA MET A 175 -1.40 -2.79 -3.13
C MET A 175 -0.20 -3.52 -2.54
N MET A 176 -0.39 -4.80 -2.24
CA MET A 176 0.74 -5.69 -1.98
C MET A 176 1.52 -5.99 -3.26
N SER A 177 2.81 -6.21 -3.09
CA SER A 177 3.73 -6.51 -4.16
C SER A 177 4.72 -7.59 -3.70
N PRO A 178 4.94 -8.66 -4.48
CA PRO A 178 4.24 -9.00 -5.73
C PRO A 178 2.83 -9.57 -5.54
N ILE A 179 2.06 -9.54 -6.63
CA ILE A 179 0.89 -10.41 -6.85
C ILE A 179 1.32 -11.56 -7.79
N LEU A 180 1.15 -12.80 -7.35
CA LEU A 180 1.39 -13.99 -8.16
C LEU A 180 0.18 -14.27 -9.07
N ILE A 181 0.41 -14.38 -10.38
CA ILE A 181 -0.61 -14.75 -11.36
C ILE A 181 -0.23 -16.07 -12.05
N PRO A 182 -1.14 -17.05 -12.17
CA PRO A 182 -0.86 -18.28 -12.88
C PRO A 182 -0.66 -18.04 -14.38
N VAL A 183 0.27 -18.75 -14.99
CA VAL A 183 0.52 -18.68 -16.44
C VAL A 183 -0.72 -19.08 -17.25
N ASN A 184 -0.97 -18.35 -18.34
CA ASN A 184 -2.08 -18.53 -19.27
C ASN A 184 -3.48 -18.47 -18.63
N GLN A 185 -3.60 -17.86 -17.45
CA GLN A 185 -4.88 -17.65 -16.77
C GLN A 185 -5.13 -16.16 -16.57
N THR A 186 -6.29 -15.68 -17.01
CA THR A 186 -6.73 -14.31 -16.71
C THR A 186 -6.99 -14.18 -15.22
N THR A 187 -6.25 -13.28 -14.58
CA THR A 187 -6.40 -12.97 -13.16
C THR A 187 -7.06 -11.61 -13.01
N VAL A 188 -8.04 -11.54 -12.10
CA VAL A 188 -8.70 -10.30 -11.70
C VAL A 188 -7.97 -9.76 -10.48
N ILE A 189 -7.43 -8.55 -10.58
CA ILE A 189 -6.76 -7.86 -9.47
C ILE A 189 -7.59 -6.63 -9.13
N TYR A 190 -8.07 -6.57 -7.89
CA TYR A 190 -8.77 -5.40 -7.35
C TYR A 190 -7.78 -4.54 -6.57
N VAL A 191 -7.72 -3.25 -6.87
CA VAL A 191 -6.95 -2.28 -6.09
C VAL A 191 -7.86 -1.68 -5.02
N PRO A 192 -7.59 -1.92 -3.73
CA PRO A 192 -8.38 -1.35 -2.66
C PRO A 192 -8.12 0.15 -2.52
N VAL A 193 -9.22 0.90 -2.48
CA VAL A 193 -9.27 2.36 -2.41
C VAL A 193 -10.24 2.76 -1.30
N VAL A 194 -9.86 3.78 -0.53
CA VAL A 194 -10.71 4.43 0.46
C VAL A 194 -10.57 5.93 0.29
N ASP A 195 -11.66 6.66 0.46
CA ASP A 195 -11.71 8.12 0.36
C ASP A 195 -12.29 8.71 1.66
N ASP A 196 -11.60 9.69 2.25
CA ASP A 196 -11.99 10.33 3.52
C ASP A 196 -13.21 11.25 3.36
N ASP A 197 -13.45 11.79 2.16
CA ASP A 197 -14.48 12.79 1.90
C ASP A 197 -15.76 12.19 1.27
N GLY A 198 -15.71 10.92 0.87
CA GLY A 198 -16.83 10.21 0.24
C GLY A 198 -16.94 10.45 -1.27
N ASP A 199 -15.83 10.81 -1.91
CA ASP A 199 -15.77 11.11 -3.32
C ASP A 199 -15.85 9.86 -4.21
N VAL A 200 -16.21 10.08 -5.48
CA VAL A 200 -16.18 9.04 -6.49
C VAL A 200 -14.74 8.80 -6.93
N THR A 201 -14.18 7.65 -6.59
CA THR A 201 -12.83 7.28 -7.01
C THR A 201 -12.82 6.54 -8.33
N ARG A 202 -11.87 6.85 -9.21
CA ARG A 202 -11.62 6.13 -10.46
C ARG A 202 -10.14 5.84 -10.67
N CYS A 203 -9.86 4.73 -11.34
CA CYS A 203 -8.51 4.37 -11.74
C CYS A 203 -8.26 4.55 -13.23
N ARG A 204 -7.01 4.89 -13.55
CA ARG A 204 -6.46 4.89 -14.92
C ARG A 204 -5.01 4.44 -14.91
N TRP A 205 -4.49 4.04 -16.05
CA TRP A 205 -3.05 3.83 -16.19
C TRP A 205 -2.27 5.13 -15.94
N SER A 206 -1.09 4.99 -15.33
CA SER A 206 -0.11 6.09 -15.25
C SER A 206 0.40 6.43 -16.65
N THR A 207 0.67 7.71 -16.89
CA THR A 207 1.15 8.21 -18.19
C THR A 207 2.44 9.01 -18.05
N ALA A 208 3.17 9.13 -19.16
CA ALA A 208 4.27 10.08 -19.32
C ALA A 208 3.84 11.15 -20.33
N SER A 209 2.95 12.04 -19.90
CA SER A 209 2.33 13.06 -20.75
C SER A 209 2.19 14.39 -20.01
N ASN A 210 1.94 15.47 -20.75
CA ASN A 210 1.69 16.81 -20.17
C ASN A 210 2.79 17.30 -19.22
N GLY A 211 4.05 16.90 -19.47
CA GLY A 211 5.20 17.29 -18.65
C GLY A 211 5.35 16.54 -17.32
N VAL A 212 4.46 15.59 -17.00
CA VAL A 212 4.56 14.73 -15.81
C VAL A 212 4.85 13.30 -16.24
N ASN A 213 5.88 12.69 -15.63
CA ASN A 213 6.15 11.26 -15.81
C ASN A 213 5.67 10.50 -14.56
N GLU A 214 4.52 9.83 -14.66
CA GLU A 214 3.90 9.10 -13.54
C GLU A 214 4.38 7.65 -13.40
N CYS A 215 5.20 7.15 -14.34
CA CYS A 215 5.54 5.72 -14.47
C CYS A 215 7.02 5.45 -14.73
N GLY A 216 7.85 6.49 -14.83
CA GLY A 216 9.28 6.34 -15.11
C GLY A 216 9.51 5.70 -16.48
N GLY A 217 10.18 4.54 -16.49
CA GLY A 217 10.45 3.76 -17.69
C GLY A 217 9.44 2.64 -17.96
N VAL A 218 8.33 2.56 -17.21
CA VAL A 218 7.41 1.39 -17.23
C VAL A 218 5.94 1.77 -17.43
N CYS A 219 5.65 2.74 -18.31
CA CYS A 219 4.28 3.19 -18.55
C CYS A 219 3.41 2.13 -19.26
N PRO A 220 2.25 1.76 -18.69
CA PRO A 220 1.28 0.90 -19.36
C PRO A 220 0.66 1.59 -20.58
N PRO A 221 0.11 0.81 -21.53
CA PRO A 221 0.06 -0.67 -21.53
C PRO A 221 1.39 -1.33 -21.93
N GLY A 222 2.39 -0.56 -22.41
CA GLY A 222 3.62 -1.11 -22.97
C GLY A 222 4.51 -1.88 -21.98
N SER A 223 4.37 -1.63 -20.69
CA SER A 223 5.08 -2.34 -19.62
C SER A 223 4.40 -3.65 -19.16
N LEU A 224 3.22 -3.96 -19.68
CA LEU A 224 2.37 -5.06 -19.26
C LEU A 224 2.15 -6.10 -20.38
N PRO A 225 1.68 -7.32 -20.06
CA PRO A 225 1.26 -8.27 -21.08
C PRO A 225 0.19 -7.70 -22.01
N SER A 226 0.19 -8.13 -23.27
CA SER A 226 -0.83 -7.74 -24.24
C SER A 226 -2.24 -8.03 -23.73
N ASN A 227 -3.19 -7.15 -24.05
CA ASN A 227 -4.59 -7.21 -23.61
C ASN A 227 -4.83 -7.01 -22.10
N THR A 228 -3.83 -6.56 -21.35
CA THR A 228 -4.06 -6.12 -19.96
C THR A 228 -4.95 -4.87 -19.94
N THR A 229 -6.03 -4.89 -19.18
CA THR A 229 -6.99 -3.78 -19.07
C THR A 229 -7.13 -3.30 -17.64
N ILE A 230 -7.55 -2.05 -17.47
CA ILE A 230 -7.99 -1.48 -16.21
C ILE A 230 -9.37 -0.86 -16.39
N ASP A 231 -10.28 -1.18 -15.49
CA ASP A 231 -11.61 -0.58 -15.42
C ASP A 231 -11.58 0.62 -14.45
N PRO A 232 -12.47 1.62 -14.64
CA PRO A 232 -12.53 2.78 -13.76
C PRO A 232 -12.78 2.44 -12.29
N ASN A 233 -13.39 1.29 -11.98
CA ASN A 233 -13.60 0.81 -10.61
C ASN A 233 -12.34 0.17 -9.99
N CYS A 234 -11.16 0.41 -10.57
CA CYS A 234 -9.88 -0.07 -10.07
C CYS A 234 -9.71 -1.60 -10.14
N THR A 235 -10.35 -2.22 -11.13
CA THR A 235 -10.20 -3.65 -11.45
C THR A 235 -9.27 -3.82 -12.65
N ILE A 236 -8.27 -4.68 -12.51
CA ILE A 236 -7.31 -5.02 -13.55
C ILE A 236 -7.56 -6.45 -14.01
N LEU A 237 -7.57 -6.66 -15.32
CA LEU A 237 -7.54 -7.98 -15.94
C LEU A 237 -6.18 -8.19 -16.60
N ILE A 238 -5.45 -9.20 -16.16
CA ILE A 238 -4.09 -9.48 -16.65
C ILE A 238 -3.90 -10.97 -16.90
N THR A 239 -3.19 -11.31 -17.98
CA THR A 239 -2.83 -12.69 -18.32
C THR A 239 -1.33 -12.77 -18.64
N GLY A 240 -0.58 -13.48 -17.81
CA GLY A 240 0.85 -13.72 -18.02
C GLY A 240 1.09 -14.93 -18.92
N GLN A 241 2.03 -14.85 -19.86
CA GLN A 241 2.29 -15.93 -20.84
C GLN A 241 3.54 -16.76 -20.55
N THR A 242 4.48 -16.24 -19.75
CA THR A 242 5.78 -16.88 -19.53
C THR A 242 6.09 -16.90 -18.05
N VAL A 243 6.25 -18.09 -17.48
CA VAL A 243 6.60 -18.31 -16.08
C VAL A 243 7.93 -17.62 -15.75
N GLY A 244 8.01 -17.00 -14.58
CA GLY A 244 9.19 -16.28 -14.11
C GLY A 244 9.25 -14.82 -14.57
N ASN A 245 8.39 -14.40 -15.50
CA ASN A 245 8.32 -12.99 -15.91
C ASN A 245 7.74 -12.12 -14.79
N TRP A 246 8.29 -10.91 -14.71
CA TRP A 246 7.84 -9.85 -13.81
C TRP A 246 7.37 -8.66 -14.62
N TYR A 247 6.25 -8.08 -14.22
CA TYR A 247 5.66 -6.90 -14.84
C TYR A 247 5.41 -5.84 -13.77
N ALA A 248 5.71 -4.58 -14.10
CA ALA A 248 5.39 -3.45 -13.24
C ALA A 248 4.04 -2.87 -13.64
N VAL A 249 3.11 -2.88 -12.69
CA VAL A 249 1.80 -2.25 -12.82
C VAL A 249 1.90 -0.86 -12.21
N THR A 250 1.60 0.16 -13.00
CA THR A 250 1.57 1.55 -12.51
C THR A 250 0.25 2.21 -12.91
N LEU A 251 -0.51 2.67 -11.94
CA LEU A 251 -1.79 3.33 -12.14
C LEU A 251 -1.94 4.55 -11.24
N MET A 252 -2.90 5.39 -11.58
CA MET A 252 -3.32 6.52 -10.78
C MET A 252 -4.73 6.26 -10.26
N VAL A 253 -4.95 6.58 -8.99
CA VAL A 253 -6.28 6.64 -8.37
C VAL A 253 -6.64 8.11 -8.20
N GLU A 254 -7.79 8.48 -8.71
CA GLU A 254 -8.26 9.85 -8.78
C GLU A 254 -9.63 9.96 -8.11
N ASP A 255 -9.82 10.97 -7.29
CA ASP A 255 -11.09 11.31 -6.64
C ASP A 255 -11.81 12.41 -7.40
N PHE A 256 -13.14 12.40 -7.28
CA PHE A 256 -14.01 13.32 -7.99
C PHE A 256 -15.22 13.63 -7.12
N ILE A 257 -15.56 14.91 -7.01
CA ILE A 257 -16.73 15.40 -6.26
C ILE A 257 -17.99 14.57 -6.54
N ASN A 258 -18.19 14.14 -7.79
CA ASN A 258 -19.30 13.28 -8.16
C ASN A 258 -19.02 12.50 -9.46
N SER A 259 -19.93 11.58 -9.80
CA SER A 259 -19.83 10.68 -10.95
C SER A 259 -19.80 11.36 -12.32
N THR A 260 -20.23 12.62 -12.41
CA THR A 260 -20.24 13.40 -13.67
C THR A 260 -19.02 14.29 -13.84
N SER A 261 -18.22 14.51 -12.78
CA SER A 261 -17.02 15.33 -12.87
C SER A 261 -16.01 14.72 -13.82
N THR A 262 -15.34 15.54 -14.62
CA THR A 262 -14.27 15.14 -15.53
C THR A 262 -12.89 15.59 -15.05
N THR A 263 -12.84 16.46 -14.03
CA THR A 263 -11.59 16.97 -13.45
C THR A 263 -11.42 16.33 -12.08
N PRO A 264 -10.31 15.60 -11.84
CA PRO A 264 -10.05 15.01 -10.54
C PRO A 264 -9.64 16.09 -9.53
N LEU A 265 -10.01 15.89 -8.26
CA LEU A 265 -9.57 16.78 -7.19
C LEU A 265 -8.08 16.53 -6.89
N SER A 266 -7.67 15.27 -6.85
CA SER A 266 -6.32 14.80 -6.58
C SER A 266 -6.00 13.55 -7.43
N SER A 267 -4.73 13.15 -7.45
CA SER A 267 -4.28 11.95 -8.18
C SER A 267 -3.13 11.29 -7.43
N VAL A 268 -3.36 10.06 -6.96
CA VAL A 268 -2.39 9.30 -6.15
C VAL A 268 -1.86 8.10 -6.93
N PRO A 269 -0.54 7.85 -6.91
CA PRO A 269 0.06 6.74 -7.62
C PRO A 269 -0.09 5.44 -6.83
N VAL A 270 -0.37 4.34 -7.53
CA VAL A 270 -0.22 2.98 -7.01
C VAL A 270 0.64 2.18 -7.96
N GLN A 271 1.77 1.69 -7.46
CA GLN A 271 2.69 0.87 -8.24
C GLN A 271 3.01 -0.42 -7.50
N PHE A 272 2.94 -1.54 -8.19
CA PHE A 272 3.24 -2.87 -7.63
C PHE A 272 3.70 -3.80 -8.74
N LEU A 273 4.18 -4.99 -8.36
CA LEU A 273 4.65 -5.99 -9.31
C LEU A 273 3.70 -7.16 -9.41
N VAL A 274 3.66 -7.73 -10.60
CA VAL A 274 3.02 -9.01 -10.89
C VAL A 274 4.09 -10.00 -11.32
N GLN A 275 4.08 -11.19 -10.74
CA GLN A 275 4.92 -12.30 -11.15
C GLN A 275 4.09 -13.40 -11.79
N VAL A 276 4.49 -13.84 -12.97
CA VAL A 276 3.89 -15.03 -13.60
C VAL A 276 4.49 -16.28 -12.98
N VAL A 277 3.63 -17.12 -12.39
CA VAL A 277 4.02 -18.37 -11.75
C VAL A 277 3.42 -19.57 -12.48
N GLU A 278 3.98 -20.75 -12.22
CA GLU A 278 3.34 -21.99 -12.66
C GLU A 278 1.95 -22.11 -12.03
N GLN A 279 1.05 -22.82 -12.71
CA GLN A 279 -0.21 -23.18 -12.09
C GLN A 279 0.09 -24.06 -10.88
N SER A 280 -0.34 -23.62 -9.70
CA SER A 280 -0.16 -24.39 -8.48
C SER A 280 -0.81 -25.76 -8.62
N SER A 281 -0.17 -26.80 -8.09
CA SER A 281 -0.81 -28.10 -7.88
C SER A 281 -2.00 -28.02 -6.91
N CYS A 282 -2.09 -26.93 -6.15
CA CYS A 282 -3.22 -26.63 -5.33
C CYS A 282 -4.37 -26.01 -6.14
N SER A 283 -5.49 -26.72 -6.23
CA SER A 283 -6.71 -26.24 -6.90
C SER A 283 -7.44 -25.14 -6.13
N ASN A 284 -7.25 -25.06 -4.81
CA ASN A 284 -7.91 -24.09 -3.93
C ASN A 284 -6.85 -23.33 -3.12
N PRO A 285 -6.44 -22.12 -3.53
CA PRO A 285 -5.44 -21.35 -2.80
C PRO A 285 -5.85 -21.11 -1.34
N PRO A 286 -4.89 -20.76 -0.47
CA PRO A 286 -5.22 -20.41 0.91
C PRO A 286 -6.20 -19.23 0.95
N THR A 287 -6.99 -19.16 2.02
CA THR A 287 -7.93 -18.06 2.25
C THR A 287 -7.62 -17.39 3.57
N ILE A 288 -7.77 -16.07 3.62
CA ILE A 288 -7.77 -15.34 4.89
C ILE A 288 -9.21 -15.12 5.31
N ILE A 289 -9.49 -15.49 6.56
CA ILE A 289 -10.65 -15.05 7.32
C ILE A 289 -10.13 -14.31 8.55
N GLY A 290 -10.99 -13.50 9.16
CA GLY A 290 -10.54 -12.78 10.33
C GLY A 290 -11.58 -11.81 10.82
N ILE A 291 -11.27 -11.29 11.99
CA ILE A 291 -11.89 -10.09 12.50
C ILE A 291 -10.82 -9.01 12.37
N PRO A 292 -11.11 -7.89 11.72
CA PRO A 292 -12.45 -7.51 11.25
C PRO A 292 -12.74 -8.08 9.86
N PRO A 293 -14.03 -8.28 9.49
CA PRO A 293 -14.40 -8.82 8.19
C PRO A 293 -13.78 -8.04 7.02
N LYS A 294 -13.61 -8.71 5.88
CA LYS A 294 -13.15 -8.07 4.65
C LYS A 294 -14.06 -6.88 4.31
N GLU A 295 -13.45 -5.79 3.85
CA GLU A 295 -14.10 -4.53 3.48
C GLU A 295 -14.80 -3.80 4.64
N SER A 296 -14.68 -4.28 5.87
CA SER A 296 -15.25 -3.60 7.04
C SER A 296 -14.46 -2.35 7.43
N CYS A 297 -15.16 -1.42 8.07
CA CYS A 297 -14.59 -0.24 8.68
C CYS A 297 -14.62 -0.32 10.21
N ILE A 298 -13.46 -0.10 10.83
CA ILE A 298 -13.27 -0.22 12.28
C ILE A 298 -12.97 1.15 12.85
N VAL A 299 -13.64 1.53 13.92
CA VAL A 299 -13.26 2.76 14.63
C VAL A 299 -12.08 2.49 15.55
N ALA A 300 -11.01 3.26 15.39
CA ALA A 300 -9.83 3.19 16.24
C ALA A 300 -9.66 4.50 17.01
N ILE A 301 -9.55 4.42 18.33
CA ILE A 301 -9.42 5.60 19.19
C ILE A 301 -7.95 5.86 19.48
N THR A 302 -7.48 7.09 19.25
CA THR A 302 -6.09 7.49 19.54
C THR A 302 -5.69 7.12 20.97
N GLY A 303 -4.55 6.45 21.12
CA GLY A 303 -4.02 6.00 22.41
C GLY A 303 -4.63 4.69 22.95
N GLN A 304 -5.65 4.12 22.30
CA GLN A 304 -6.19 2.81 22.66
C GLN A 304 -5.61 1.71 21.77
N THR A 305 -5.13 0.63 22.38
CA THR A 305 -4.57 -0.48 21.63
C THR A 305 -5.67 -1.34 21.01
N PHE A 306 -5.66 -1.42 19.69
CA PHE A 306 -6.36 -2.44 18.92
C PHE A 306 -5.57 -3.76 18.96
N SER A 307 -6.27 -4.88 19.12
CA SER A 307 -5.70 -6.22 19.01
C SER A 307 -6.67 -7.15 18.30
N SER A 308 -6.17 -7.93 17.35
CA SER A 308 -6.95 -8.94 16.64
C SER A 308 -6.07 -10.04 16.04
N GLN A 309 -6.66 -10.93 15.24
CA GLN A 309 -5.99 -12.03 14.56
C GLN A 309 -6.38 -12.08 13.08
N LEU A 310 -5.38 -12.26 12.23
CA LEU A 310 -5.58 -12.74 10.86
C LEU A 310 -5.49 -14.25 10.87
N ILE A 311 -6.50 -14.93 10.32
CA ILE A 311 -6.56 -16.39 10.28
C ILE A 311 -6.43 -16.83 8.82
N ALA A 312 -5.41 -17.63 8.52
CA ALA A 312 -5.22 -18.25 7.22
C ALA A 312 -5.69 -19.71 7.27
N ILE A 313 -6.50 -20.09 6.30
CA ILE A 313 -6.95 -21.47 6.08
C ILE A 313 -6.20 -22.03 4.88
N ASN A 314 -5.49 -23.13 5.10
CA ASN A 314 -4.91 -23.96 4.06
C ASN A 314 -6.00 -24.85 3.44
N ASN A 315 -6.29 -24.62 2.15
CA ASN A 315 -7.27 -25.38 1.37
C ASN A 315 -6.60 -26.39 0.40
N CYS A 316 -5.27 -26.48 0.40
CA CYS A 316 -4.47 -27.26 -0.54
C CYS A 316 -4.22 -28.71 -0.12
N GLY A 317 -4.55 -29.07 1.13
CA GLY A 317 -4.38 -30.41 1.68
C GLY A 317 -3.35 -30.50 2.81
N SER A 318 -3.26 -31.67 3.45
CA SER A 318 -2.53 -31.88 4.71
C SER A 318 -1.01 -31.74 4.64
N ASN A 319 -0.42 -31.82 3.44
CA ASN A 319 1.04 -31.76 3.24
C ASN A 319 1.54 -30.35 2.87
N VAL A 320 0.63 -29.37 2.87
CA VAL A 320 0.91 -27.98 2.57
C VAL A 320 0.78 -27.18 3.86
N THR A 321 1.66 -26.20 4.07
CA THR A 321 1.64 -25.36 5.26
C THR A 321 1.59 -23.90 4.86
N ILE A 322 0.91 -23.06 5.66
CA ILE A 322 1.02 -21.60 5.50
C ILE A 322 2.40 -21.18 5.99
N ILE A 323 3.18 -20.53 5.12
CA ILE A 323 4.54 -20.10 5.41
C ILE A 323 4.62 -18.62 5.78
N ASP A 324 3.64 -17.82 5.39
CA ASP A 324 3.55 -16.42 5.81
C ASP A 324 2.12 -15.86 5.74
N ILE A 325 1.86 -14.85 6.56
CA ILE A 325 0.70 -13.96 6.48
C ILE A 325 1.27 -12.54 6.44
N THR A 326 1.49 -12.06 5.22
CA THR A 326 2.07 -10.73 4.97
C THR A 326 1.03 -9.64 5.14
N ILE A 327 1.46 -8.45 5.56
CA ILE A 327 0.58 -7.29 5.67
C ILE A 327 1.14 -6.08 4.93
N PHE A 328 0.24 -5.26 4.41
CA PHE A 328 0.51 -3.90 3.97
C PHE A 328 -0.41 -2.99 4.76
N ALA A 329 0.17 -2.23 5.67
CA ALA A 329 -0.58 -1.47 6.67
C ALA A 329 -0.06 -0.04 6.79
N PHE A 330 0.04 0.46 8.02
CA PHE A 330 0.47 1.81 8.37
C PHE A 330 1.38 1.78 9.59
N LEU A 331 2.07 2.89 9.84
CA LEU A 331 3.11 2.97 10.86
C LEU A 331 2.59 2.58 12.25
N GLY A 332 3.35 1.71 12.95
CA GLY A 332 3.03 1.23 14.29
C GLY A 332 2.09 0.01 14.32
N MET A 333 1.52 -0.42 13.20
CA MET A 333 0.87 -1.73 13.11
C MET A 333 1.92 -2.82 13.24
N THR A 334 1.68 -3.78 14.13
CA THR A 334 2.57 -4.91 14.36
C THR A 334 1.84 -6.22 14.08
N ARG A 335 2.57 -7.15 13.47
CA ARG A 335 2.11 -8.50 13.15
C ARG A 335 3.04 -9.51 13.80
N GLY A 336 2.48 -10.40 14.59
CA GLY A 336 3.20 -11.50 15.23
C GLY A 336 3.57 -12.61 14.24
N ASN A 337 4.36 -13.58 14.70
CA ASN A 337 4.70 -14.75 13.89
C ASN A 337 3.44 -15.54 13.51
N VAL A 338 3.50 -16.22 12.37
CA VAL A 338 2.48 -17.19 11.97
C VAL A 338 2.55 -18.40 12.91
N ILE A 339 1.42 -18.71 13.54
CA ILE A 339 1.27 -19.82 14.48
C ILE A 339 0.27 -20.80 13.89
N GLN A 340 0.64 -22.08 13.86
CA GLN A 340 -0.27 -23.16 13.47
C GLN A 340 -1.21 -23.49 14.62
N LEU A 341 -2.52 -23.35 14.40
CA LEU A 341 -3.55 -23.76 15.36
C LEU A 341 -3.90 -25.25 15.19
N ASN A 342 -4.03 -25.70 13.95
CA ASN A 342 -4.26 -27.10 13.59
C ASN A 342 -3.72 -27.38 12.18
N ILE A 343 -3.99 -28.56 11.61
CA ILE A 343 -3.43 -28.95 10.31
C ILE A 343 -3.83 -28.03 9.14
N THR A 344 -4.99 -27.39 9.19
CA THR A 344 -5.47 -26.47 8.14
C THR A 344 -5.45 -25.01 8.57
N THR A 345 -5.49 -24.69 9.86
CA THR A 345 -5.67 -23.31 10.35
C THR A 345 -4.39 -22.74 10.95
N TYR A 346 -4.03 -21.54 10.52
CA TYR A 346 -2.90 -20.75 10.98
C TYR A 346 -3.39 -19.34 11.34
N TYR A 347 -2.70 -18.65 12.24
CA TYR A 347 -3.03 -17.27 12.55
C TYR A 347 -1.79 -16.42 12.84
N ALA A 348 -1.94 -15.11 12.69
CA ALA A 348 -0.98 -14.11 13.14
C ALA A 348 -1.72 -13.03 13.95
N ASN A 349 -1.17 -12.68 15.11
CA ASN A 349 -1.74 -11.62 15.94
C ASN A 349 -1.41 -10.25 15.34
N LEU A 350 -2.41 -9.36 15.30
CA LEU A 350 -2.26 -7.96 14.95
C LEU A 350 -2.37 -7.10 16.21
N SER A 351 -1.53 -6.07 16.33
CA SER A 351 -1.66 -5.06 17.37
C SER A 351 -1.23 -3.68 16.88
N TRP A 352 -1.98 -2.66 17.27
CA TRP A 352 -1.68 -1.28 16.92
C TRP A 352 -2.26 -0.31 17.95
N THR A 353 -1.56 0.79 18.21
CA THR A 353 -2.08 1.91 18.99
C THR A 353 -1.99 3.19 18.14
N PRO A 354 -3.11 3.71 17.59
CA PRO A 354 -3.10 4.92 16.78
C PRO A 354 -2.65 6.14 17.56
N THR A 355 -1.99 7.05 16.87
CA THR A 355 -1.59 8.37 17.38
C THR A 355 -2.42 9.48 16.74
N GLY A 356 -2.36 10.70 17.31
CA GLY A 356 -3.11 11.85 16.79
C GLY A 356 -2.77 12.23 15.34
N SER A 357 -1.55 11.94 14.87
CA SER A 357 -1.16 12.17 13.47
C SER A 357 -1.81 11.18 12.49
N GLN A 358 -2.44 10.12 12.99
CA GLN A 358 -3.05 9.07 12.17
C GLN A 358 -4.57 9.23 12.02
N ILE A 359 -5.19 10.27 12.62
CA ILE A 359 -6.62 10.59 12.51
C ILE A 359 -7.12 10.58 11.06
N GLY A 360 -8.26 9.94 10.78
CA GLY A 360 -8.80 9.69 9.44
C GLY A 360 -8.61 8.24 8.99
N TYR A 361 -8.85 7.93 7.71
CA TYR A 361 -8.75 6.56 7.23
C TYR A 361 -7.32 6.02 7.23
N GLN A 362 -7.21 4.72 7.53
CA GLN A 362 -6.03 3.90 7.44
C GLN A 362 -6.41 2.55 6.83
N LEU A 363 -5.67 2.07 5.83
CA LEU A 363 -5.99 0.85 5.11
C LEU A 363 -4.99 -0.26 5.45
N LEU A 364 -5.50 -1.45 5.80
CA LEU A 364 -4.70 -2.65 6.01
C LEU A 364 -5.13 -3.72 5.02
N CYS A 365 -4.16 -4.33 4.34
CA CYS A 365 -4.35 -5.50 3.50
C CYS A 365 -3.45 -6.64 3.93
N ALA A 366 -3.91 -7.88 3.75
CA ALA A 366 -3.16 -9.09 4.09
C ALA A 366 -3.31 -10.18 3.02
N MET A 367 -2.26 -11.00 2.88
CA MET A 367 -2.21 -12.16 1.97
C MET A 367 -1.50 -13.32 2.67
N ALA A 368 -2.06 -14.51 2.50
CA ALA A 368 -1.47 -15.75 2.99
C ALA A 368 -0.74 -16.45 1.86
N PHE A 369 0.44 -16.99 2.19
CA PHE A 369 1.27 -17.75 1.26
C PHE A 369 1.52 -19.13 1.84
N ASP A 370 1.48 -20.15 0.98
CA ASP A 370 1.75 -21.52 1.36
C ASP A 370 3.11 -22.05 0.86
N SER A 371 3.48 -23.24 1.33
CA SER A 371 4.72 -23.91 0.98
C SER A 371 4.83 -24.37 -0.49
N GLN A 372 3.78 -24.19 -1.29
CA GLN A 372 3.76 -24.44 -2.73
C GLN A 372 3.67 -23.13 -3.54
N ASN A 373 3.91 -21.97 -2.90
CA ASN A 373 3.77 -20.65 -3.50
C ASN A 373 2.37 -20.32 -4.02
N ALA A 374 1.31 -20.97 -3.52
CA ALA A 374 -0.03 -20.47 -3.73
C ALA A 374 -0.27 -19.27 -2.81
N GLN A 375 -0.96 -18.26 -3.33
CA GLN A 375 -1.32 -17.05 -2.59
C GLN A 375 -2.84 -16.95 -2.43
N SER A 376 -3.29 -16.37 -1.33
CA SER A 376 -4.68 -15.98 -1.16
C SER A 376 -5.02 -14.77 -2.03
N SER A 377 -6.32 -14.56 -2.26
CA SER A 377 -6.80 -13.22 -2.63
C SER A 377 -6.44 -12.21 -1.53
N GLN A 378 -6.34 -10.94 -1.91
CA GLN A 378 -6.10 -9.86 -0.97
C GLN A 378 -7.29 -9.69 -0.01
N TYR A 379 -6.98 -9.64 1.29
CA TYR A 379 -7.94 -9.42 2.37
C TYR A 379 -7.68 -8.05 3.00
N CYS A 380 -8.55 -7.08 2.72
CA CYS A 380 -8.38 -5.71 3.21
C CYS A 380 -9.54 -5.27 4.08
N PHE A 381 -9.24 -4.42 5.05
CA PHE A 381 -10.20 -3.70 5.88
C PHE A 381 -9.59 -2.36 6.28
N LYS A 382 -10.44 -1.43 6.71
CA LYS A 382 -10.04 -0.05 7.00
C LYS A 382 -10.29 0.32 8.45
N PHE A 383 -9.45 1.18 8.98
CA PHE A 383 -9.67 1.85 10.25
C PHE A 383 -10.02 3.31 9.99
N TYR A 384 -10.98 3.83 10.75
CA TYR A 384 -11.19 5.26 10.88
C TYR A 384 -10.68 5.71 12.25
N VAL A 385 -9.58 6.46 12.26
CA VAL A 385 -8.93 6.91 13.49
C VAL A 385 -9.56 8.21 13.98
N THR A 386 -9.94 8.24 15.24
CA THR A 386 -10.62 9.39 15.88
C THR A 386 -10.17 9.56 17.33
N GLN A 387 -10.46 10.71 17.92
CA GLN A 387 -10.24 10.97 19.35
C GLN A 387 -11.46 10.60 20.20
N THR A 388 -12.62 10.33 19.59
CA THR A 388 -13.88 10.05 20.28
C THR A 388 -14.42 8.67 19.93
N SER A 389 -15.20 8.05 20.82
CA SER A 389 -15.77 6.70 20.60
C SER A 389 -17.02 6.69 19.73
N LEU A 390 -17.25 7.72 18.92
CA LEU A 390 -18.42 7.76 18.04
C LEU A 390 -18.16 6.87 16.82
N CYS A 391 -19.15 6.04 16.46
CA CYS A 391 -19.16 5.34 15.18
C CYS A 391 -19.09 6.34 14.03
N ALA A 392 -17.92 6.48 13.40
CA ALA A 392 -17.60 7.61 12.53
C ALA A 392 -17.02 7.20 11.17
N CYS A 393 -17.29 5.98 10.68
CA CYS A 393 -16.90 5.60 9.32
C CYS A 393 -17.76 6.39 8.31
N PRO A 394 -17.20 7.37 7.56
CA PRO A 394 -18.01 8.17 6.66
C PRO A 394 -18.65 7.30 5.57
N GLY A 395 -19.97 7.42 5.42
CA GLY A 395 -20.75 6.74 4.37
C GLY A 395 -21.05 5.25 4.58
N GLU A 396 -20.60 4.62 5.67
CA GLU A 396 -20.71 3.17 5.85
C GLU A 396 -21.00 2.75 7.31
N ALA A 397 -21.43 1.49 7.48
CA ALA A 397 -21.55 0.90 8.82
C ALA A 397 -20.15 0.72 9.43
N CYS A 398 -20.01 1.07 10.70
CA CYS A 398 -18.76 0.85 11.44
C CYS A 398 -18.88 -0.32 12.42
N ILE A 399 -17.72 -0.88 12.75
CA ILE A 399 -17.54 -1.87 13.81
C ILE A 399 -16.71 -1.23 14.93
N THR A 400 -17.24 -1.24 16.16
CA THR A 400 -16.46 -0.97 17.37
C THR A 400 -16.10 -2.29 18.03
N ILE A 401 -14.81 -2.51 18.29
CA ILE A 401 -14.32 -3.75 18.90
C ILE A 401 -14.02 -3.47 20.36
N ASP A 402 -15.01 -3.72 21.21
CA ASP A 402 -14.89 -3.60 22.66
C ASP A 402 -14.20 -4.86 23.21
N SER A 403 -12.87 -4.90 23.11
CA SER A 403 -11.97 -5.94 23.67
C SER A 403 -12.20 -7.40 23.21
N ILE A 404 -11.17 -8.02 22.64
CA ILE A 404 -11.14 -9.47 22.40
C ILE A 404 -10.53 -10.13 23.63
N THR A 405 -11.35 -10.73 24.50
CA THR A 405 -10.85 -11.64 25.55
C THR A 405 -10.63 -13.03 24.98
N SER A 406 -9.42 -13.58 25.11
CA SER A 406 -9.11 -14.95 24.68
C SER A 406 -10.01 -15.98 25.38
N PRO A 407 -10.46 -17.05 24.70
CA PRO A 407 -11.24 -18.10 25.35
C PRO A 407 -10.37 -18.83 26.38
N THR A 408 -10.83 -18.86 27.64
CA THR A 408 -10.28 -19.72 28.68
C THR A 408 -10.67 -21.17 28.40
N SER A 409 -9.71 -21.94 27.88
CA SER A 409 -9.50 -23.41 27.82
C SER A 409 -10.64 -24.45 27.96
N THR A 410 -11.94 -24.14 27.98
CA THR A 410 -13.00 -25.17 28.08
C THR A 410 -14.24 -24.94 27.22
N GLU A 411 -14.33 -23.85 26.44
CA GLU A 411 -15.45 -23.63 25.50
C GLU A 411 -14.93 -23.36 24.08
N ASN A 412 -15.41 -24.15 23.12
CA ASN A 412 -15.05 -24.08 21.70
C ASN A 412 -15.73 -22.93 20.93
N CYS A 413 -16.18 -21.87 21.60
CA CYS A 413 -16.74 -20.67 20.95
C CYS A 413 -15.94 -19.43 21.32
N LEU A 414 -15.54 -18.66 20.31
CA LEU A 414 -14.93 -17.35 20.47
C LEU A 414 -16.03 -16.35 20.83
N PHE A 415 -16.17 -16.00 22.12
CA PHE A 415 -17.09 -14.93 22.52
C PHE A 415 -16.53 -13.58 22.09
N ILE A 416 -17.23 -12.89 21.18
CA ILE A 416 -16.91 -11.53 20.77
C ILE A 416 -18.14 -10.66 21.01
N CYS A 417 -18.01 -9.65 21.86
CA CYS A 417 -18.96 -8.54 21.89
C CYS A 417 -18.67 -7.62 20.69
N LEU A 418 -19.26 -7.94 19.55
CA LEU A 418 -19.33 -7.02 18.41
C LEU A 418 -20.54 -6.11 18.60
N SER A 419 -20.28 -4.85 18.96
CA SER A 419 -21.29 -3.80 18.90
C SER A 419 -21.35 -3.30 17.45
N ILE A 420 -22.22 -3.89 16.62
CA ILE A 420 -22.48 -3.35 15.28
C ILE A 420 -23.57 -2.28 15.41
N ILE A 421 -23.19 -1.00 15.26
CA ILE A 421 -24.16 0.10 15.18
C ILE A 421 -24.59 0.23 13.72
N MET A 422 -25.62 -0.52 13.32
CA MET A 422 -26.24 -0.37 11.99
C MET A 422 -27.39 0.65 12.01
N ILE A 423 -27.50 1.43 10.94
CA ILE A 423 -28.67 2.28 10.64
C ILE A 423 -29.90 1.45 10.21
N LYS A 424 -29.78 0.12 10.05
CA LYS A 424 -30.92 -0.82 9.93
C LYS A 424 -30.52 -2.25 10.29
N SER A 425 -31.41 -2.93 11.00
CA SER A 425 -31.27 -4.18 11.78
C SER A 425 -30.77 -5.44 11.06
N ASP A 426 -29.83 -6.15 11.70
CA ASP A 426 -29.95 -7.53 12.23
C ASP A 426 -28.59 -8.01 12.83
N PRO A 427 -28.54 -8.65 14.01
CA PRO A 427 -27.29 -9.13 14.63
C PRO A 427 -26.73 -10.38 13.91
N ILE A 428 -25.41 -10.43 13.72
CA ILE A 428 -24.69 -11.58 13.17
C ILE A 428 -24.10 -12.41 14.33
N TYR A 429 -24.45 -13.69 14.39
CA TYR A 429 -23.83 -14.67 15.28
C TYR A 429 -22.81 -15.49 14.48
N LEU A 430 -21.55 -15.49 14.90
CA LEU A 430 -20.52 -16.42 14.41
C LEU A 430 -20.28 -17.47 15.51
N CYS A 431 -20.67 -18.71 15.26
CA CYS A 431 -20.33 -19.87 16.09
C CYS A 431 -18.97 -20.44 15.68
#